data_AF-A0AAW1HMW6-F1
#
_entry.id   AF-A0AAW1HMW6-F1
#
_cell.length_a   1.000
_cell.length_b   1.000
_cell.length_c   1.000
_cell.angle_alpha   90.00
_cell.angle_beta   90.00
_cell.angle_gamma   90.00
#
_symmetry.space_group_name_H-M   'P 1'
#
loop_
_entity.id
_entity.type
_entity.pdbx_description
1 polymer ?
#
loop_
_entity_poly.entity_id
_entity_poly.type
_entity_poly.pdbx_seq_one_letter_code
_entity_poly.pdbx_strand_id
1 'polypeptide(L)'
;MSSPLKNSLFLLLIILSLTLNTISSTPTNNNDNDNNDKLKIYESWLVKYNKQYNVIGEKERRFEIFKENLRFIEEHNNNKSMTYKLGINNFADLTNYEFWSLCLLKGGAKFKGQYVDDFKDVPQKAVDKKLVKVAIDQDDGREFQFYKSGIFTSNCATTLNHSVVLVGYDTTGDGKDYWIVKNSWGTDWGENGYIRIDQNTISKAGKCGIVATEATYLSQTPNSYNPTYETSVACDSYNSCPSRTTCCCTYTYGPYCLTWGCCPQESAICCDDNSRCCPQEYPVCNTRKGTCSRKKNSRLSIKALERSPPTIVQIFSLAQPF
;
A
#
# COMPACT_ATOMS: atom_id res chain seq x y z
N MET A 1 -28.39 48.83 68.13
CA MET A 1 -28.56 48.20 66.81
C MET A 1 -27.45 48.68 65.89
N SER A 2 -26.42 47.86 65.68
CA SER A 2 -25.51 47.91 64.52
C SER A 2 -24.83 46.53 64.41
N SER A 3 -24.94 45.92 63.24
CA SER A 3 -24.74 44.49 62.98
C SER A 3 -23.30 44.10 62.62
N PRO A 4 -22.88 42.84 62.85
CA PRO A 4 -21.54 42.36 62.55
C PRO A 4 -21.48 41.84 61.11
N LEU A 5 -21.28 42.73 60.13
CA LEU A 5 -21.08 42.32 58.73
C LEU A 5 -19.86 42.93 58.04
N LYS A 6 -19.00 43.66 58.75
CA LYS A 6 -17.82 44.31 58.14
C LYS A 6 -16.51 43.51 58.23
N ASN A 7 -16.46 42.41 58.99
CA ASN A 7 -15.23 41.61 59.13
C ASN A 7 -15.14 40.40 58.18
N SER A 8 -16.15 40.15 57.34
CA SER A 8 -16.12 39.03 56.38
C SER A 8 -15.56 39.40 55.01
N LEU A 9 -15.40 40.69 54.70
CA LEU A 9 -14.98 41.12 53.35
C LEU A 9 -13.45 41.35 53.23
N PHE A 10 -12.74 41.51 54.35
CA PHE A 10 -11.28 41.71 54.32
C PHE A 10 -10.47 40.40 54.28
N LEU A 11 -11.08 39.27 54.69
CA LEU A 11 -10.46 37.94 54.62
C LEU A 11 -10.50 37.30 53.21
N LEU A 12 -11.35 37.79 52.31
CA LEU A 12 -11.43 37.30 50.93
C LEU A 12 -10.42 37.94 49.97
N LEU A 13 -9.80 39.07 50.36
CA LEU A 13 -8.82 39.76 49.51
C LEU A 13 -7.36 39.33 49.77
N ILE A 14 -7.07 38.67 50.89
CA ILE A 14 -5.72 38.11 51.14
C ILE A 14 -5.55 36.73 50.47
N ILE A 15 -6.63 35.99 50.24
CA ILE A 15 -6.59 34.68 49.56
C ILE A 15 -6.40 34.82 48.04
N LEU A 16 -6.64 35.99 47.44
CA LEU A 16 -6.39 36.23 46.00
C LEU A 16 -4.94 36.67 45.69
N SER A 17 -4.08 36.83 46.71
CA SER A 17 -2.66 37.19 46.54
C SER A 17 -1.69 36.02 46.79
N LEU A 18 -2.20 34.81 47.04
CA LEU A 18 -1.40 33.61 47.29
C LEU A 18 -1.35 32.60 46.13
N THR A 19 -1.76 32.97 44.91
CA THR A 19 -1.56 32.11 43.71
C THR A 19 -0.51 32.63 42.72
N LEU A 20 0.23 33.69 43.08
CA LEU A 20 1.41 34.14 42.33
C LEU A 20 2.67 33.76 43.09
N ASN A 21 2.95 32.46 43.19
CA ASN A 21 4.30 31.88 43.33
C ASN A 21 4.20 30.35 43.43
N THR A 22 3.67 29.72 42.39
CA THR A 22 4.29 28.50 41.91
C THR A 22 4.67 28.76 40.47
N ILE A 23 5.93 29.14 40.27
CA ILE A 23 6.61 28.85 39.01
C ILE A 23 6.62 27.33 38.95
N SER A 24 5.54 26.74 38.47
CA SER A 24 5.62 25.44 37.83
C SER A 24 6.36 25.72 36.54
N SER A 25 7.66 25.50 36.56
CA SER A 25 8.44 25.28 35.35
C SER A 25 7.84 24.06 34.69
N THR A 26 6.77 24.28 33.92
CA THR A 26 6.32 23.29 32.95
C THR A 26 7.51 23.06 32.03
N PRO A 27 8.01 21.82 31.87
CA PRO A 27 9.03 21.53 30.89
C PRO A 27 8.34 21.48 29.51
N THR A 28 7.86 22.62 29.00
CA THR A 28 7.25 22.72 27.66
C THR A 28 8.29 22.78 26.55
N ASN A 29 9.56 23.00 26.87
CA ASN A 29 10.58 23.23 25.86
C ASN A 29 11.09 21.96 25.14
N ASN A 30 10.84 20.74 25.66
CA ASN A 30 11.37 19.53 25.02
C ASN A 30 10.38 18.90 24.01
N ASN A 31 9.08 18.87 24.33
CA ASN A 31 8.07 18.27 23.46
C ASN A 31 7.71 19.16 22.27
N ASP A 32 7.72 20.49 22.45
CA ASP A 32 7.45 21.42 21.35
C ASP A 32 8.62 21.45 20.35
N ASN A 33 9.86 21.36 20.84
CA ASN A 33 11.04 21.28 19.99
C ASN A 33 11.16 19.93 19.25
N ASP A 34 10.87 18.79 19.91
CA ASP A 34 10.83 17.48 19.27
C ASP A 34 9.76 17.40 18.16
N ASN A 35 8.57 17.94 18.41
CA ASN A 35 7.52 18.03 17.38
C ASN A 35 7.93 18.92 16.21
N ASN A 36 8.58 20.07 16.48
CA ASN A 36 9.07 20.96 15.43
C ASN A 36 10.16 20.30 14.57
N ASP A 37 11.05 19.51 15.16
CA ASP A 37 12.09 18.80 14.42
C ASP A 37 11.52 17.66 13.58
N LYS A 38 10.57 16.90 14.13
CA LYS A 38 9.82 15.88 13.37
C LYS A 38 9.02 16.48 12.23
N LEU A 39 8.45 17.68 12.41
CA LEU A 39 7.75 18.40 11.35
C LEU A 39 8.68 18.75 10.20
N LYS A 40 9.90 19.23 10.47
CA LYS A 40 10.90 19.51 9.41
C LYS A 40 11.28 18.25 8.62
N ILE A 41 11.45 17.13 9.32
CA ILE A 41 11.74 15.83 8.69
C ILE A 41 10.56 15.42 7.78
N TYR A 42 9.33 15.56 8.28
CA TYR A 42 8.12 15.24 7.52
C TYR A 42 7.95 16.13 6.29
N GLU A 43 8.12 17.45 6.41
CA GLU A 43 8.01 18.37 5.27
C GLU A 43 9.07 18.08 4.20
N SER A 44 10.30 17.79 4.61
CA SER A 44 11.36 17.37 3.69
C SER A 44 11.01 16.05 3.00
N TRP A 45 10.41 15.12 3.73
CA TRP A 45 9.93 13.85 3.21
C TRP A 45 8.80 14.01 2.19
N LEU A 46 7.83 14.92 2.45
CA LEU A 46 6.74 15.22 1.51
C LEU A 46 7.27 15.70 0.16
N VAL A 47 8.26 16.58 0.19
CA VAL A 47 8.92 17.09 -1.02
C VAL A 47 9.67 15.97 -1.74
N LYS A 48 10.46 15.19 -1.01
CA LYS A 48 11.25 14.08 -1.59
C LYS A 48 10.38 13.08 -2.35
N TYR A 49 9.23 12.71 -1.79
CA TYR A 49 8.35 11.68 -2.35
C TYR A 49 7.13 12.24 -3.09
N ASN A 50 7.11 13.56 -3.34
CA ASN A 50 6.03 14.26 -4.04
C ASN A 50 4.62 13.95 -3.48
N LYS A 51 4.48 14.05 -2.16
CA LYS A 51 3.23 13.74 -1.43
C LYS A 51 2.36 14.99 -1.33
N GLN A 52 1.08 14.86 -1.68
CA GLN A 52 0.10 15.94 -1.63
C GLN A 52 -1.21 15.41 -1.04
N TYR A 53 -1.78 16.16 -0.10
CA TYR A 53 -3.05 15.81 0.56
C TYR A 53 -4.05 16.96 0.37
N ASN A 54 -5.16 16.66 -0.29
CA ASN A 54 -6.18 17.65 -0.65
C ASN A 54 -7.37 17.68 0.32
N VAL A 55 -7.42 16.73 1.25
CA VAL A 55 -8.50 16.58 2.23
C VAL A 55 -8.10 17.29 3.52
N ILE A 56 -9.01 18.11 4.05
CA ILE A 56 -8.82 18.84 5.32
C ILE A 56 -8.54 17.82 6.43
N GLY A 57 -7.47 18.02 7.20
CA GLY A 57 -7.10 17.13 8.31
C GLY A 57 -6.30 15.88 7.90
N GLU A 58 -6.20 15.56 6.60
CA GLU A 58 -5.47 14.37 6.16
C GLU A 58 -3.96 14.56 6.30
N LYS A 59 -3.43 15.76 6.02
CA LYS A 59 -2.01 16.05 6.19
C LYS A 59 -1.58 15.88 7.65
N GLU A 60 -2.41 16.34 8.58
CA GLU A 60 -2.22 16.24 10.03
C GLU A 60 -2.31 14.77 10.48
N ARG A 61 -3.31 14.03 10.02
CA ARG A 61 -3.44 12.59 10.29
C ARG A 61 -2.21 11.81 9.79
N ARG A 62 -1.75 12.09 8.57
CA ARG A 62 -0.58 11.46 7.96
C ARG A 62 0.70 11.82 8.70
N PHE A 63 0.78 13.02 9.26
CA PHE A 63 1.90 13.43 10.11
C PHE A 63 1.96 12.62 11.42
N GLU A 64 0.82 12.36 12.06
CA GLU A 64 0.80 11.51 13.27
C GLU A 64 1.28 10.08 12.97
N ILE A 65 0.80 9.49 11.86
CA ILE A 65 1.25 8.17 11.40
C ILE A 65 2.76 8.19 11.11
N PHE A 66 3.23 9.24 10.43
CA PHE A 66 4.65 9.41 10.11
C PHE A 66 5.52 9.47 11.38
N LYS A 67 5.11 10.22 12.40
CA LYS A 67 5.81 10.29 13.68
C LYS A 67 5.89 8.93 14.35
N GLU A 68 4.80 8.17 14.34
CA GLU A 68 4.77 6.83 14.92
C GLU A 68 5.73 5.88 14.19
N ASN A 69 5.71 5.90 12.86
CA ASN A 69 6.62 5.09 12.04
C ASN A 69 8.09 5.51 12.22
N LEU A 70 8.37 6.81 12.30
CA LEU A 70 9.72 7.33 12.56
C LEU A 70 10.24 6.83 13.91
N ARG A 71 9.42 6.93 14.95
CA ARG A 71 9.76 6.42 16.29
C ARG A 71 10.06 4.92 16.26
N PHE A 72 9.24 4.12 15.59
CA PHE A 72 9.47 2.69 15.44
C PHE A 72 10.82 2.38 14.76
N ILE A 73 11.14 3.11 13.68
CA ILE A 73 12.41 2.98 12.97
C ILE A 73 13.60 3.31 13.88
N GLU A 74 13.51 4.40 14.65
CA GLU A 74 14.55 4.83 15.58
C GLU A 74 14.76 3.83 16.72
N GLU A 75 13.68 3.37 17.35
CA GLU A 75 13.73 2.38 18.42
C GLU A 75 14.37 1.06 17.95
N HIS A 76 13.96 0.57 16.77
CA HIS A 76 14.59 -0.60 16.13
C HIS A 76 16.08 -0.39 15.88
N ASN A 77 16.44 0.75 15.27
CA ASN A 77 17.82 1.01 14.86
C ASN A 77 18.77 1.25 16.03
N ASN A 78 18.24 1.70 17.17
CA ASN A 78 18.96 1.87 18.43
C ASN A 78 19.17 0.55 19.19
N ASN A 79 18.39 -0.50 18.88
CA ASN A 79 18.60 -1.81 19.44
C ASN A 79 19.84 -2.49 18.82
N LYS A 80 20.88 -2.67 19.65
CA LYS A 80 22.17 -3.25 19.24
C LYS A 80 22.08 -4.73 18.84
N SER A 81 21.01 -5.44 19.17
CA SER A 81 20.82 -6.85 18.77
C SER A 81 20.35 -7.00 17.32
N MET A 82 19.88 -5.93 16.67
CA MET A 82 19.32 -6.02 15.32
C MET A 82 20.42 -6.09 14.26
N THR A 83 20.31 -7.07 13.35
CA THR A 83 21.29 -7.33 12.28
C THR A 83 21.02 -6.55 10.99
N TYR A 84 19.94 -5.79 10.95
CA TYR A 84 19.49 -5.00 9.80
C TYR A 84 18.91 -3.67 10.25
N LYS A 85 18.85 -2.71 9.33
CA LYS A 85 18.40 -1.35 9.58
C LYS A 85 17.08 -1.08 8.86
N LEU A 86 16.23 -0.32 9.54
CA LEU A 86 15.02 0.27 8.99
C LEU A 86 15.29 1.70 8.53
N GLY A 87 14.45 2.22 7.65
CA GLY A 87 14.58 3.58 7.16
C GLY A 87 13.30 4.15 6.57
N ILE A 88 13.21 5.47 6.57
CA ILE A 88 12.10 6.21 5.98
C ILE A 88 12.10 6.00 4.46
N ASN A 89 10.99 5.50 3.93
CA ASN A 89 10.76 5.32 2.49
C ASN A 89 9.42 5.97 2.08
N ASN A 90 8.98 5.74 0.84
CA ASN A 90 7.74 6.32 0.30
C ASN A 90 6.46 5.89 1.04
N PHE A 91 6.54 4.90 1.93
CA PHE A 91 5.41 4.35 2.69
C PHE A 91 5.36 4.83 4.15
N ALA A 92 6.18 5.81 4.52
CA ALA A 92 6.29 6.29 5.90
C ALA A 92 5.02 6.98 6.45
N ASP A 93 4.10 7.40 5.59
CA ASP A 93 2.79 7.97 5.96
C ASP A 93 1.67 6.93 6.06
N LEU A 94 1.98 5.64 5.87
CA LEU A 94 1.01 4.55 5.91
C LEU A 94 1.16 3.75 7.20
N THR A 95 0.04 3.40 7.80
CA THR A 95 0.01 2.34 8.83
C THR A 95 0.38 1.00 8.20
N ASN A 96 0.79 0.02 9.02
CA ASN A 96 1.07 -1.34 8.52
C ASN A 96 -0.15 -1.91 7.77
N TYR A 97 -1.36 -1.70 8.32
CA TYR A 97 -2.61 -2.12 7.68
C TYR A 97 -2.85 -1.46 6.31
N GLU A 98 -2.70 -0.14 6.23
CA GLU A 98 -2.84 0.58 4.95
C GLU A 98 -1.78 0.16 3.94
N PHE A 99 -0.54 -0.02 4.40
CA PHE A 99 0.56 -0.50 3.59
C PHE A 99 0.26 -1.87 2.99
N TRP A 100 -0.21 -2.82 3.78
CA TRP A 100 -0.58 -4.15 3.30
C TRP A 100 -1.78 -4.12 2.37
N SER A 101 -2.79 -3.31 2.71
CA SER A 101 -3.96 -3.11 1.86
C SER A 101 -3.53 -2.57 0.50
N LEU A 102 -2.58 -1.63 0.42
CA LEU A 102 -2.17 -1.03 -0.85
C LEU A 102 -1.16 -1.88 -1.63
N CYS A 103 -0.21 -2.55 -0.95
CA CYS A 103 0.87 -3.28 -1.61
C CYS A 103 0.46 -4.69 -2.04
N LEU A 104 -0.53 -5.32 -1.38
CA LEU A 104 -1.06 -6.63 -1.78
C LEU A 104 -2.26 -6.52 -2.74
N LEU A 105 -3.05 -5.44 -2.73
CA LEU A 105 -4.09 -5.22 -3.75
C LEU A 105 -3.51 -4.89 -5.13
N LYS A 106 -2.26 -4.39 -5.20
CA LYS A 106 -1.48 -4.36 -6.44
C LYS A 106 -1.00 -5.75 -6.89
N GLY A 107 -1.18 -6.79 -6.07
CA GLY A 107 -0.93 -8.20 -6.40
C GLY A 107 -1.98 -8.85 -7.31
N GLY A 108 -3.01 -8.11 -7.71
CA GLY A 108 -3.90 -8.45 -8.83
C GLY A 108 -3.47 -7.81 -10.16
N ALA A 109 -2.44 -6.97 -10.16
CA ALA A 109 -1.72 -6.74 -11.38
C ALA A 109 -1.15 -8.10 -11.77
N LYS A 110 -1.69 -8.67 -12.85
CA LYS A 110 -0.83 -9.41 -13.77
C LYS A 110 0.50 -8.68 -13.76
N PHE A 111 1.58 -9.40 -13.49
CA PHE A 111 2.86 -8.99 -14.03
C PHE A 111 2.59 -8.80 -15.53
N LYS A 112 2.19 -7.59 -15.96
CA LYS A 112 2.82 -6.99 -17.11
C LYS A 112 4.26 -7.00 -16.67
N GLY A 113 4.97 -8.05 -17.09
CA GLY A 113 6.40 -7.97 -17.26
C GLY A 113 6.63 -6.75 -18.12
N GLN A 114 6.66 -5.59 -17.48
CA GLN A 114 7.58 -4.58 -17.89
C GLN A 114 8.90 -5.28 -17.62
N TYR A 115 9.44 -5.86 -18.69
CA TYR A 115 10.83 -6.22 -18.77
C TYR A 115 11.57 -4.98 -18.27
N VAL A 116 11.97 -5.01 -17.00
CA VAL A 116 12.89 -4.03 -16.47
C VAL A 116 14.22 -4.51 -17.03
N ASP A 117 14.57 -4.01 -18.21
CA ASP A 117 15.85 -4.27 -18.89
C ASP A 117 17.07 -3.80 -18.07
N ASP A 118 16.87 -3.25 -16.88
CA ASP A 118 17.92 -2.89 -15.93
C ASP A 118 18.07 -3.94 -14.81
N PHE A 119 18.57 -5.13 -15.15
CA PHE A 119 19.22 -6.04 -14.19
C PHE A 119 20.73 -5.99 -14.39
N LYS A 120 21.32 -4.79 -14.35
CA LYS A 120 22.76 -4.62 -14.56
C LYS A 120 23.61 -5.19 -13.41
N ASP A 121 22.99 -5.45 -12.25
CA ASP A 121 23.67 -5.88 -11.03
C ASP A 121 23.12 -7.23 -10.52
N VAL A 122 23.32 -8.30 -11.30
CA VAL A 122 23.01 -9.66 -10.83
C VAL A 122 24.14 -10.15 -9.90
N PRO A 123 23.84 -10.68 -8.70
CA PRO A 123 24.85 -11.13 -7.73
C PRO A 123 25.77 -12.24 -8.22
N GLN A 124 26.95 -12.37 -7.58
CA GLN A 124 28.03 -13.28 -7.96
C GLN A 124 27.64 -14.78 -7.97
N LYS A 125 26.67 -15.21 -7.13
CA LYS A 125 26.06 -16.55 -7.15
C LYS A 125 24.58 -16.45 -7.55
N ALA A 126 24.36 -15.97 -8.78
CA ALA A 126 23.03 -15.87 -9.38
C ALA A 126 22.33 -17.24 -9.45
N VAL A 127 21.01 -17.22 -9.32
CA VAL A 127 20.16 -18.36 -9.71
C VAL A 127 19.35 -17.98 -10.94
N ASP A 128 18.82 -18.97 -11.66
CA ASP A 128 17.79 -18.71 -12.65
C ASP A 128 16.65 -17.93 -11.99
N LYS A 129 16.41 -16.71 -12.49
CA LYS A 129 15.45 -15.77 -11.88
C LYS A 129 14.12 -16.47 -11.69
N LYS A 130 13.71 -16.59 -10.42
CA LYS A 130 12.53 -17.36 -10.05
C LYS A 130 11.53 -16.45 -9.38
N LEU A 131 10.30 -16.44 -9.88
CA LEU A 131 9.21 -15.81 -9.17
C LEU A 131 8.88 -16.69 -7.96
N VAL A 132 8.99 -16.12 -6.77
CA VAL A 132 8.67 -16.79 -5.52
C VAL A 132 7.61 -15.98 -4.78
N LYS A 133 6.81 -16.65 -3.96
CA LYS A 133 5.98 -15.96 -2.99
C LYS A 133 6.71 -15.94 -1.65
N VAL A 134 6.57 -14.83 -0.95
CA VAL A 134 6.96 -14.71 0.46
C VAL A 134 5.72 -14.40 1.29
N ALA A 135 5.73 -14.90 2.51
CA ALA A 135 4.69 -14.67 3.51
C ALA A 135 5.09 -13.45 4.34
N ILE A 136 4.29 -12.39 4.23
CA ILE A 136 4.49 -11.17 5.02
C ILE A 136 3.12 -10.68 5.48
N ASP A 137 2.85 -10.64 6.77
CA ASP A 137 1.51 -10.32 7.30
C ASP A 137 1.47 -9.00 8.05
N GLN A 138 0.29 -8.71 8.59
CA GLN A 138 -0.03 -7.49 9.31
C GLN A 138 0.51 -7.49 10.74
N ASP A 139 0.94 -8.65 11.25
CA ASP A 139 1.39 -8.82 12.63
C ASP A 139 2.92 -8.71 12.72
N ASP A 140 3.67 -9.19 11.71
CA ASP A 140 5.15 -9.19 11.65
C ASP A 140 5.72 -8.40 10.45
N GLY A 141 4.87 -7.69 9.69
CA GLY A 141 5.27 -7.05 8.43
C GLY A 141 5.83 -5.63 8.53
N ARG A 142 5.79 -4.97 9.70
CA ARG A 142 6.15 -3.56 9.82
C ARG A 142 7.65 -3.33 9.55
N GLU A 143 8.50 -4.26 9.96
CA GLU A 143 9.93 -4.24 9.66
C GLU A 143 10.20 -4.45 8.16
N PHE A 144 9.37 -5.23 7.47
CA PHE A 144 9.46 -5.40 6.03
C PHE A 144 9.05 -4.11 5.29
N GLN A 145 7.98 -3.43 5.75
CA GLN A 145 7.55 -2.13 5.23
C GLN A 145 8.72 -1.13 5.23
N PHE A 146 9.52 -1.09 6.29
CA PHE A 146 10.61 -0.12 6.48
C PHE A 146 12.01 -0.66 6.23
N TYR A 147 12.16 -1.87 5.69
CA TYR A 147 13.48 -2.45 5.42
C TYR A 147 14.34 -1.49 4.59
N LYS A 148 15.58 -1.26 5.06
CA LYS A 148 16.54 -0.38 4.39
C LYS A 148 17.83 -1.09 3.98
N SER A 149 18.42 -1.87 4.87
CA SER A 149 19.67 -2.59 4.58
C SER A 149 19.99 -3.66 5.61
N GLY A 150 20.91 -4.57 5.27
CA GLY A 150 21.37 -5.66 6.13
C GLY A 150 20.62 -6.97 5.86
N ILE A 151 20.94 -8.02 6.61
CA ILE A 151 20.28 -9.32 6.46
C ILE A 151 19.02 -9.32 7.31
N PHE A 152 17.88 -9.41 6.62
CA PHE A 152 16.55 -9.46 7.22
C PHE A 152 16.36 -10.80 7.95
N THR A 153 16.28 -10.70 9.28
CA THR A 153 16.17 -11.82 10.22
C THR A 153 14.86 -11.80 11.00
N SER A 154 14.00 -10.80 10.81
CA SER A 154 12.73 -10.67 11.52
C SER A 154 11.84 -11.90 11.34
N ASN A 155 10.91 -12.11 12.26
CA ASN A 155 9.87 -13.11 12.04
C ASN A 155 9.03 -12.75 10.82
N CYS A 156 8.43 -13.78 10.25
CA CYS A 156 7.56 -13.67 9.10
C CYS A 156 6.38 -14.60 9.30
N ALA A 157 5.25 -14.18 8.76
CA ALA A 157 4.07 -14.99 8.57
C ALA A 157 4.38 -16.34 7.91
N THR A 158 3.41 -17.25 7.97
CA THR A 158 3.43 -18.51 7.22
C THR A 158 2.53 -18.49 5.98
N THR A 159 1.60 -17.52 5.87
CA THR A 159 0.68 -17.38 4.74
C THR A 159 1.31 -16.58 3.61
N LEU A 160 1.69 -17.26 2.53
CA LEU A 160 2.29 -16.66 1.32
C LEU A 160 1.33 -15.67 0.66
N ASN A 161 1.74 -14.41 0.50
CA ASN A 161 0.85 -13.36 -0.01
C ASN A 161 1.53 -12.29 -0.88
N HIS A 162 2.86 -12.20 -0.89
CA HIS A 162 3.59 -11.21 -1.70
C HIS A 162 4.50 -11.88 -2.73
N SER A 163 4.38 -11.51 -4.00
CA SER A 163 5.19 -12.08 -5.10
C SER A 163 6.44 -11.24 -5.34
N VAL A 164 7.60 -11.89 -5.32
CA VAL A 164 8.92 -11.27 -5.47
C VAL A 164 9.81 -12.13 -6.36
N VAL A 165 10.94 -11.60 -6.83
CA VAL A 165 11.86 -12.35 -7.70
C VAL A 165 13.11 -12.72 -6.90
N LEU A 166 13.33 -14.02 -6.72
CA LEU A 166 14.60 -14.54 -6.22
C LEU A 166 15.64 -14.45 -7.34
N VAL A 167 16.71 -13.70 -7.10
CA VAL A 167 17.74 -13.40 -8.12
C VAL A 167 19.11 -13.97 -7.79
N GLY A 168 19.33 -14.40 -6.55
CA GLY A 168 20.59 -15.02 -6.16
C GLY A 168 20.64 -15.36 -4.68
N TYR A 169 21.80 -15.79 -4.24
CA TYR A 169 22.17 -15.96 -2.85
C TYR A 169 23.62 -15.56 -2.65
N ASP A 170 24.03 -15.35 -1.41
CA ASP A 170 25.45 -15.30 -1.08
C ASP A 170 25.67 -15.57 0.41
N THR A 171 26.93 -15.51 0.83
CA THR A 171 27.38 -15.71 2.20
C THR A 171 28.20 -14.50 2.63
N THR A 172 27.98 -13.98 3.84
CA THR A 172 28.82 -12.92 4.40
C THR A 172 30.22 -13.42 4.76
N GLY A 173 31.17 -12.51 4.97
CA GLY A 173 32.51 -12.88 5.43
C GLY A 173 32.54 -13.60 6.79
N ASP A 174 31.53 -13.40 7.65
CA ASP A 174 31.32 -14.11 8.91
C ASP A 174 30.50 -15.41 8.76
N GLY A 175 30.22 -15.86 7.54
CA GLY A 175 29.62 -17.17 7.27
C GLY A 175 28.09 -17.22 7.34
N LYS A 176 27.38 -16.10 7.22
CA LYS A 176 25.91 -16.08 7.22
C LYS A 176 25.37 -16.12 5.80
N ASP A 177 24.58 -17.15 5.51
CA ASP A 177 23.93 -17.32 4.21
C ASP A 177 22.67 -16.48 4.10
N TYR A 178 22.47 -15.84 2.95
CA TYR A 178 21.28 -15.04 2.66
C TYR A 178 20.80 -15.22 1.22
N TRP A 179 19.50 -15.07 1.01
CA TRP A 179 18.86 -14.93 -0.30
C TRP A 179 18.88 -13.47 -0.74
N ILE A 180 18.97 -13.23 -2.04
CA ILE A 180 18.89 -11.90 -2.65
C ILE A 180 17.61 -11.84 -3.46
N VAL A 181 16.73 -10.94 -3.06
CA VAL A 181 15.36 -10.85 -3.57
C VAL A 181 15.11 -9.46 -4.14
N LYS A 182 14.63 -9.39 -5.37
CA LYS A 182 14.17 -8.14 -6.00
C LYS A 182 12.69 -7.92 -5.71
N ASN A 183 12.38 -6.72 -5.23
CA ASN A 183 11.02 -6.29 -4.98
C ASN A 183 10.50 -5.35 -6.10
N SER A 184 9.20 -5.08 -6.11
CA SER A 184 8.50 -4.27 -7.11
C SER A 184 8.09 -2.88 -6.61
N TRP A 185 8.69 -2.40 -5.52
CA TRP A 185 8.31 -1.16 -4.83
C TRP A 185 9.20 0.05 -5.13
N GLY A 186 10.01 -0.03 -6.19
CA GLY A 186 10.95 1.02 -6.59
C GLY A 186 12.28 0.95 -5.84
N THR A 187 13.23 1.77 -6.27
CA THR A 187 14.62 1.74 -5.78
C THR A 187 14.82 2.41 -4.44
N ASP A 188 13.90 3.27 -4.00
CA ASP A 188 13.98 3.94 -2.70
C ASP A 188 13.71 3.00 -1.52
N TRP A 189 13.04 1.87 -1.77
CA TRP A 189 12.80 0.83 -0.79
C TRP A 189 13.98 -0.14 -0.71
N GLY A 190 14.38 -0.54 0.50
CA GLY A 190 15.46 -1.50 0.70
C GLY A 190 16.82 -1.06 0.14
N GLU A 191 17.57 -2.06 -0.32
CA GLU A 191 18.88 -1.92 -0.93
C GLU A 191 18.70 -1.73 -2.44
N ASN A 192 18.31 -0.53 -2.87
CA ASN A 192 18.01 -0.20 -4.27
C ASN A 192 16.89 -1.07 -4.88
N GLY A 193 15.84 -1.35 -4.10
CA GLY A 193 14.72 -2.22 -4.49
C GLY A 193 14.94 -3.71 -4.18
N TYR A 194 16.07 -4.06 -3.55
CA TYR A 194 16.38 -5.42 -3.14
C TYR A 194 16.31 -5.60 -1.62
N ILE A 195 16.15 -6.85 -1.20
CA ILE A 195 16.26 -7.28 0.19
C ILE A 195 17.12 -8.54 0.28
N ARG A 196 17.96 -8.59 1.31
CA ARG A 196 18.69 -9.80 1.69
C ARG A 196 17.96 -10.50 2.83
N ILE A 197 17.54 -11.73 2.62
CA ILE A 197 16.75 -12.51 3.59
C ILE A 197 17.58 -13.66 4.13
N ASP A 198 17.63 -13.82 5.44
CA ASP A 198 18.36 -14.91 6.10
C ASP A 198 17.93 -16.29 5.58
N GLN A 199 18.90 -17.16 5.26
CA GLN A 199 18.60 -18.55 4.91
C GLN A 199 18.48 -19.45 6.13
N ASN A 200 19.08 -19.06 7.26
CA ASN A 200 19.21 -19.94 8.40
C ASN A 200 17.89 -20.06 9.17
N THR A 201 17.11 -21.07 8.81
CA THR A 201 15.85 -21.39 9.49
C THR A 201 15.66 -22.89 9.63
N ILE A 202 14.97 -23.27 10.71
CA ILE A 202 14.56 -24.66 10.95
C ILE A 202 13.40 -25.05 10.00
N SER A 203 12.71 -24.04 9.43
CA SER A 203 11.58 -24.27 8.52
C SER A 203 12.03 -24.79 7.16
N LYS A 204 11.45 -25.93 6.74
CA LYS A 204 11.63 -26.49 5.38
C LYS A 204 11.07 -25.58 4.28
N ALA A 205 10.18 -24.65 4.63
CA ALA A 205 9.65 -23.63 3.71
C ALA A 205 10.59 -22.43 3.53
N GLY A 206 11.71 -22.39 4.27
CA GLY A 206 12.61 -21.23 4.31
C GLY A 206 12.02 -20.06 5.09
N LYS A 207 12.86 -19.06 5.33
CA LYS A 207 12.45 -17.83 6.02
C LYS A 207 11.38 -17.13 5.17
N CYS A 208 10.27 -16.74 5.80
CA CYS A 208 9.11 -16.13 5.13
C CYS A 208 8.53 -17.00 4.00
N GLY A 209 8.72 -18.33 4.04
CA GLY A 209 8.18 -19.22 3.02
C GLY A 209 8.87 -19.12 1.64
N ILE A 210 10.02 -18.47 1.54
CA ILE A 210 10.69 -18.16 0.27
C ILE A 210 11.04 -19.39 -0.60
N VAL A 211 11.18 -20.57 0.01
CA VAL A 211 11.41 -21.85 -0.70
C VAL A 211 10.21 -22.80 -0.64
N ALA A 212 9.06 -22.34 -0.15
CA ALA A 212 7.81 -23.08 -0.25
C ALA A 212 7.46 -23.30 -1.73
N THR A 213 7.08 -24.53 -2.09
CA THR A 213 6.89 -25.00 -3.46
C THR A 213 5.72 -24.31 -4.20
N GLU A 214 5.95 -23.11 -4.72
CA GLU A 214 5.17 -22.45 -5.81
C GLU A 214 6.08 -21.60 -6.71
N ALA A 215 7.36 -21.91 -6.76
CA ALA A 215 8.32 -21.05 -7.42
C ALA A 215 8.28 -21.29 -8.94
N THR A 216 7.77 -20.31 -9.70
CA THR A 216 7.63 -20.37 -11.16
C THR A 216 8.88 -19.78 -11.81
N TYR A 217 9.53 -20.51 -12.71
CA TYR A 217 10.70 -20.01 -13.44
C TYR A 217 10.28 -18.97 -14.46
N LEU A 218 10.99 -17.85 -14.54
CA LEU A 218 10.84 -16.91 -15.64
C LEU A 218 11.53 -17.52 -16.87
N SER A 219 10.78 -18.07 -17.83
CA SER A 219 11.39 -18.63 -19.04
C SER A 219 12.07 -17.51 -19.84
N GLN A 220 13.37 -17.64 -20.02
CA GLN A 220 14.14 -16.84 -20.96
C GLN A 220 14.00 -17.50 -22.33
N THR A 221 13.16 -16.97 -23.22
CA THR A 221 13.35 -17.08 -24.69
C THR A 221 12.32 -16.24 -25.47
N PRO A 222 12.70 -15.72 -26.65
CA PRO A 222 11.93 -14.73 -27.41
C PRO A 222 10.78 -15.38 -28.21
N ASN A 223 9.61 -14.73 -28.15
CA ASN A 223 8.47 -14.85 -29.07
C ASN A 223 8.25 -16.20 -29.78
N SER A 224 7.40 -17.02 -29.18
CA SER A 224 6.40 -17.81 -29.92
C SER A 224 5.09 -17.72 -29.12
N TYR A 225 4.25 -16.81 -29.55
CA TYR A 225 2.93 -16.52 -28.99
C TYR A 225 2.02 -17.73 -29.20
N ASN A 226 1.52 -18.32 -28.11
CA ASN A 226 0.30 -19.12 -28.17
C ASN A 226 -0.60 -18.71 -26.99
N PRO A 227 -1.50 -17.73 -27.18
CA PRO A 227 -2.26 -17.10 -26.11
C PRO A 227 -3.48 -17.96 -25.77
N THR A 228 -3.36 -18.84 -24.79
CA THR A 228 -4.56 -19.35 -24.12
C THR A 228 -5.03 -18.32 -23.08
N TYR A 229 -5.83 -17.37 -23.59
CA TYR A 229 -6.99 -16.73 -22.96
C TYR A 229 -6.85 -16.22 -21.51
N GLU A 230 -6.61 -14.91 -21.36
CA GLU A 230 -7.20 -14.16 -20.24
C GLU A 230 -8.72 -14.14 -20.45
N THR A 231 -9.50 -14.85 -19.64
CA THR A 231 -10.95 -15.00 -19.87
C THR A 231 -11.80 -13.91 -19.18
N SER A 232 -11.23 -13.13 -18.25
CA SER A 232 -11.97 -12.10 -17.50
C SER A 232 -11.14 -10.89 -17.04
N VAL A 233 -11.82 -9.77 -16.83
CA VAL A 233 -11.36 -8.47 -16.27
C VAL A 233 -12.01 -8.32 -14.89
N ALA A 234 -11.21 -8.16 -13.82
CA ALA A 234 -11.76 -7.94 -12.48
C ALA A 234 -12.32 -6.51 -12.32
N CYS A 235 -13.51 -6.39 -11.75
CA CYS A 235 -14.16 -5.11 -11.43
C CYS A 235 -13.93 -4.70 -9.98
N ASP A 236 -14.07 -5.66 -9.07
CA ASP A 236 -13.71 -5.59 -7.66
C ASP A 236 -13.32 -6.99 -7.15
N SER A 237 -13.26 -7.18 -5.83
CA SER A 237 -12.91 -8.45 -5.19
C SER A 237 -13.92 -9.59 -5.44
N TYR A 238 -15.15 -9.27 -5.85
CA TYR A 238 -16.27 -10.20 -5.95
C TYR A 238 -16.91 -10.24 -7.34
N ASN A 239 -16.56 -9.32 -8.24
CA ASN A 239 -17.19 -9.16 -9.54
C ASN A 239 -16.14 -9.09 -10.63
N SER A 240 -16.38 -9.82 -11.71
CA SER A 240 -15.54 -9.81 -12.91
C SER A 240 -16.39 -9.72 -14.17
N CYS A 241 -15.82 -9.17 -15.24
CA CYS A 241 -16.41 -9.12 -16.56
C CYS A 241 -15.59 -9.98 -17.54
N PRO A 242 -16.14 -10.40 -18.69
CA PRO A 242 -15.36 -11.14 -19.69
C PRO A 242 -14.13 -10.38 -20.19
N SER A 243 -13.17 -11.07 -20.79
CA SER A 243 -12.02 -10.43 -21.44
C SER A 243 -12.45 -9.37 -22.46
N ARG A 244 -11.65 -8.31 -22.63
CA ARG A 244 -11.91 -7.21 -23.58
C ARG A 244 -13.18 -6.39 -23.29
N THR A 245 -13.57 -6.31 -22.02
CA THR A 245 -14.72 -5.53 -21.56
C THR A 245 -14.29 -4.44 -20.57
N THR A 246 -15.18 -3.50 -20.29
CA THR A 246 -14.97 -2.46 -19.26
C THR A 246 -15.96 -2.66 -18.11
N CYS A 247 -15.44 -2.69 -16.89
CA CYS A 247 -16.24 -2.70 -15.68
C CYS A 247 -16.86 -1.31 -15.44
N CYS A 248 -18.18 -1.23 -15.44
CA CYS A 248 -18.92 -0.01 -15.20
C CYS A 248 -19.76 -0.12 -13.95
N CYS A 249 -19.60 0.82 -13.03
CA CYS A 249 -20.43 0.86 -11.84
C CYS A 249 -21.91 1.09 -12.21
N THR A 250 -22.81 0.32 -11.62
CA THR A 250 -24.26 0.42 -11.83
C THR A 250 -24.99 0.93 -10.59
N TYR A 251 -24.37 0.84 -9.41
CA TYR A 251 -24.88 1.42 -8.16
C TYR A 251 -23.74 1.84 -7.24
N THR A 252 -23.71 3.12 -6.90
CA THR A 252 -22.70 3.72 -6.03
C THR A 252 -23.27 4.00 -4.64
N TYR A 253 -22.49 3.74 -3.59
CA TYR A 253 -22.76 4.20 -2.23
C TYR A 253 -21.54 4.95 -1.69
N GLY A 254 -21.64 6.28 -1.61
CA GLY A 254 -20.49 7.14 -1.32
C GLY A 254 -19.39 6.96 -2.39
N PRO A 255 -18.13 6.69 -2.00
CA PRO A 255 -17.04 6.45 -2.95
C PRO A 255 -17.00 5.01 -3.48
N TYR A 256 -17.85 4.11 -2.98
CA TYR A 256 -17.79 2.68 -3.30
C TYR A 256 -18.80 2.31 -4.39
N CYS A 257 -18.40 1.38 -5.25
CA CYS A 257 -19.30 0.72 -6.18
C CYS A 257 -19.85 -0.57 -5.56
N LEU A 258 -21.17 -0.70 -5.43
CA LEU A 258 -21.82 -1.86 -4.83
C LEU A 258 -22.27 -2.91 -5.85
N THR A 259 -22.50 -2.50 -7.10
CA THR A 259 -22.76 -3.44 -8.19
C THR A 259 -22.19 -2.92 -9.50
N TRP A 260 -21.80 -3.87 -10.35
CA TRP A 260 -21.09 -3.64 -11.59
C TRP A 260 -21.91 -4.10 -12.79
N GLY A 261 -21.48 -3.69 -13.98
CA GLY A 261 -21.97 -4.16 -15.26
C GLY A 261 -20.83 -4.15 -16.27
N CYS A 262 -20.89 -5.05 -17.24
CA CYS A 262 -19.83 -5.28 -18.20
C CYS A 262 -20.18 -4.62 -19.53
N CYS A 263 -19.34 -3.67 -19.95
CA CYS A 263 -19.43 -3.06 -21.26
C CYS A 263 -18.63 -3.87 -22.28
N PRO A 264 -19.21 -4.29 -23.42
CA PRO A 264 -18.60 -5.22 -24.37
C PRO A 264 -17.50 -4.59 -25.24
N GLN A 265 -16.68 -3.72 -24.65
CA GLN A 265 -15.53 -3.08 -25.27
C GLN A 265 -14.53 -2.63 -24.20
N GLU A 266 -13.24 -2.66 -24.53
CA GLU A 266 -12.18 -2.06 -23.72
C GLU A 266 -12.28 -0.53 -23.71
N SER A 267 -12.00 0.08 -22.55
CA SER A 267 -12.04 1.54 -22.37
C SER A 267 -13.36 2.21 -22.77
N ALA A 268 -14.48 1.49 -22.61
CA ALA A 268 -15.81 2.04 -22.84
C ALA A 268 -16.15 3.11 -21.78
N ILE A 269 -16.90 4.14 -22.18
CA ILE A 269 -17.42 5.15 -21.28
C ILE A 269 -18.71 4.63 -20.65
N CYS A 270 -18.73 4.55 -19.32
CA CYS A 270 -19.90 4.21 -18.54
C CYS A 270 -20.89 5.39 -18.55
N CYS A 271 -22.09 5.19 -19.10
CA CYS A 271 -23.13 6.20 -19.06
C CYS A 271 -23.83 6.26 -17.69
N ASP A 272 -24.31 7.44 -17.33
CA ASP A 272 -24.98 7.71 -16.04
C ASP A 272 -26.35 7.03 -15.87
N ASP A 273 -26.87 6.42 -16.94
CA ASP A 273 -28.12 5.64 -16.90
C ASP A 273 -27.94 4.21 -16.37
N ASN A 274 -26.72 3.88 -15.91
CA ASN A 274 -26.32 2.62 -15.28
C ASN A 274 -26.57 1.35 -16.13
N SER A 275 -27.02 1.48 -17.37
CA SER A 275 -27.45 0.37 -18.22
C SER A 275 -26.73 0.34 -19.56
N ARG A 276 -26.12 1.46 -19.96
CA ARG A 276 -25.48 1.61 -21.26
C ARG A 276 -24.04 2.09 -21.16
N CYS A 277 -23.34 1.98 -22.28
CA CYS A 277 -22.00 2.54 -22.44
C CYS A 277 -21.73 2.98 -23.87
N CYS A 278 -20.70 3.81 -24.00
CA CYS A 278 -20.25 4.34 -25.26
C CYS A 278 -18.82 3.91 -25.59
N PRO A 279 -18.49 3.65 -26.87
CA PRO A 279 -17.11 3.46 -27.30
C PRO A 279 -16.23 4.66 -26.97
N GLN A 280 -14.94 4.43 -26.76
CA GLN A 280 -13.95 5.48 -26.49
C GLN A 280 -13.94 6.60 -27.55
N GLU A 281 -14.16 6.24 -28.82
CA GLU A 281 -14.22 7.20 -29.92
C GLU A 281 -15.48 8.08 -29.93
N TYR A 282 -16.54 7.66 -29.23
CA TYR A 282 -17.82 8.35 -29.15
C TYR A 282 -18.21 8.59 -27.69
N PRO A 283 -17.39 9.33 -26.92
CA PRO A 283 -17.44 9.36 -25.46
C PRO A 283 -18.70 10.03 -24.88
N VAL A 284 -19.45 10.78 -25.68
CA VAL A 284 -20.58 11.56 -25.18
C VAL A 284 -21.86 10.72 -25.20
N CYS A 285 -22.31 10.30 -24.01
CA CYS A 285 -23.57 9.58 -23.80
C CYS A 285 -24.79 10.50 -23.99
N ASN A 286 -25.75 10.06 -24.80
CA ASN A 286 -27.11 10.56 -24.83
C ASN A 286 -28.07 9.46 -24.37
N THR A 287 -28.29 9.42 -23.05
CA THR A 287 -29.08 8.38 -22.37
C THR A 287 -30.57 8.41 -22.77
N ARG A 288 -31.12 9.60 -23.09
CA ARG A 288 -32.51 9.74 -23.55
C ARG A 288 -32.75 9.11 -24.92
N LYS A 289 -31.78 9.24 -25.83
CA LYS A 289 -31.86 8.69 -27.19
C LYS A 289 -31.18 7.32 -27.33
N GLY A 290 -30.46 6.86 -26.30
CA GLY A 290 -29.67 5.62 -26.36
C GLY A 290 -28.53 5.68 -27.38
N THR A 291 -27.87 6.83 -27.52
CA THR A 291 -26.83 7.06 -28.54
C THR A 291 -25.56 7.65 -27.98
N CYS A 292 -24.46 7.50 -28.71
CA CYS A 292 -23.12 7.97 -28.40
C CYS A 292 -22.62 8.92 -29.48
N SER A 293 -21.88 9.96 -29.11
CA SER A 293 -21.37 10.95 -30.06
C SER A 293 -19.95 11.39 -29.74
N ARG A 294 -19.21 11.86 -30.77
CA ARG A 294 -17.83 12.35 -30.60
C ARG A 294 -17.75 13.64 -29.76
N LYS A 295 -18.81 14.45 -29.80
CA LYS A 295 -18.92 15.74 -29.11
C LYS A 295 -20.38 16.06 -28.79
N LYS A 296 -20.62 16.89 -27.77
CA LYS A 296 -21.96 17.36 -27.39
C LYS A 296 -22.67 17.98 -28.61
N ASN A 297 -23.95 17.67 -28.80
CA ASN A 297 -24.80 18.15 -29.90
C ASN A 297 -24.32 17.79 -31.33
N SER A 298 -23.51 16.74 -31.50
CA SER A 298 -23.17 16.21 -32.82
C SER A 298 -24.41 15.70 -33.56
N ARG A 299 -24.49 15.97 -34.87
CA ARG A 299 -25.51 15.37 -35.75
C ARG A 299 -25.23 13.90 -36.07
N LEU A 300 -23.96 13.48 -35.92
CA LEU A 300 -23.53 12.10 -36.09
C LEU A 300 -23.48 11.43 -34.71
N SER A 301 -24.29 10.39 -34.55
CA SER A 301 -24.34 9.55 -33.36
C SER A 301 -24.46 8.08 -33.74
N ILE A 302 -23.84 7.21 -32.94
CA ILE A 302 -23.97 5.76 -33.05
C ILE A 302 -24.87 5.23 -31.94
N LYS A 303 -25.40 4.02 -32.08
CA LYS A 303 -26.16 3.35 -31.02
C LYS A 303 -25.24 3.07 -29.81
N ALA A 304 -25.74 3.28 -28.60
CA ALA A 304 -25.03 2.91 -27.38
C ALA A 304 -24.95 1.38 -27.22
N LEU A 305 -23.90 0.92 -26.55
CA LEU A 305 -23.69 -0.48 -26.21
C LEU A 305 -24.52 -0.84 -24.97
N GLU A 306 -25.04 -2.06 -24.95
CA GLU A 306 -25.78 -2.61 -23.80
C GLU A 306 -24.81 -3.32 -22.86
N ARG A 307 -25.03 -3.18 -21.55
CA ARG A 307 -24.24 -3.87 -20.52
C ARG A 307 -24.74 -5.30 -20.33
N SER A 308 -23.83 -6.22 -20.02
CA SER A 308 -24.18 -7.52 -19.43
C SER A 308 -23.92 -7.52 -17.92
N PRO A 309 -24.55 -8.41 -17.13
CA PRO A 309 -24.21 -8.55 -15.71
C PRO A 309 -22.77 -9.05 -15.53
N PRO A 310 -22.12 -8.72 -14.39
CA PRO A 310 -20.84 -9.27 -14.02
C PRO A 310 -20.98 -10.71 -13.53
N THR A 311 -19.89 -11.46 -13.60
CA THR A 311 -19.74 -12.77 -12.96
C THR A 311 -19.31 -12.55 -11.50
N ILE A 312 -20.08 -13.10 -10.56
CA ILE A 312 -19.70 -13.11 -9.14
C ILE A 312 -18.56 -14.13 -8.95
N VAL A 313 -17.40 -13.65 -8.53
CA VAL A 313 -16.25 -14.46 -8.15
C VAL A 313 -16.53 -14.98 -6.74
N GLN A 314 -17.02 -16.23 -6.62
CA GLN A 314 -17.22 -16.86 -5.32
C GLN A 314 -15.86 -17.03 -4.61
N ILE A 315 -15.75 -16.47 -3.39
CA ILE A 315 -14.74 -16.92 -2.43
C ILE A 315 -15.17 -18.31 -1.99
N PHE A 316 -14.39 -19.35 -2.31
CA PHE A 316 -14.50 -20.63 -1.61
C PHE A 316 -14.12 -20.39 -0.14
N SER A 317 -15.09 -20.01 0.68
CA SER A 317 -14.95 -20.09 2.14
C SER A 317 -14.99 -21.56 2.53
N LEU A 318 -14.01 -21.97 3.33
CA LEU A 318 -13.94 -23.18 4.13
C LEU A 318 -15.30 -23.86 4.36
N ALA A 319 -15.54 -24.94 3.62
CA ALA A 319 -16.51 -25.97 3.96
C ALA A 319 -16.02 -27.30 3.34
N GLN A 320 -15.05 -27.94 4.00
CA GLN A 320 -14.96 -29.39 3.91
C GLN A 320 -15.74 -29.94 5.11
N PRO A 321 -16.78 -30.76 4.91
CA PRO A 321 -17.36 -31.53 6.01
C PRO A 321 -16.35 -32.60 6.43
N PHE A 322 -16.37 -32.95 7.71
CA PHE A 322 -15.75 -34.17 8.24
C PHE A 322 -16.31 -35.42 7.53
#